data_AF-A0A939X242-F1
#
_entry.id   AF-A0A939X242-F1
#
_cell.length_a   1.000
_cell.length_b   1.000
_cell.length_c   1.000
_cell.angle_alpha   90.00
_cell.angle_beta   90.00
_cell.angle_gamma   90.00
#
_symmetry.space_group_name_H-M   'P 1'
#
loop_
_entity.id
_entity.type
_entity.pdbx_description
1 polymer ?
#
loop_
_entity_poly.entity_id
_entity_poly.type
_entity_poly.pdbx_seq_one_letter_code
_entity_poly.pdbx_strand_id
1 'polypeptide(L)'
;MNKNERFVITINRELGSGGRTVGRILAEKLGVPYYDKALAKPLEEKFNMTSEQIERLKGNNRSWWEDIKRVLILGEEAANSFEYYDEDNKKLVTSEAVLKAEKEILQEIAIEESCVIAGRSAFFALNGYPNRLSVLIQASLEFRLKRLMDKRGISEKEAKKAIKEVDELREGYLKNNAHTSRYDTRNYDLVIKMDGKTEEDAVKVILAYID
;
A
#
# COMPACT_ATOMS: atom_id res chain seq x y z
N MET A 1 9.04 -7.66 -19.72
CA MET A 1 9.25 -8.41 -18.44
C MET A 1 9.31 -9.89 -18.78
N ASN A 2 10.14 -10.72 -18.13
CA ASN A 2 10.13 -12.16 -18.45
C ASN A 2 9.01 -12.87 -17.69
N LYS A 3 7.87 -13.13 -18.35
CA LYS A 3 6.70 -13.76 -17.71
C LYS A 3 6.88 -15.26 -17.40
N ASN A 4 7.95 -15.88 -17.92
CA ASN A 4 8.30 -17.29 -17.64
C ASN A 4 9.16 -17.44 -16.37
N GLU A 5 9.68 -16.33 -15.84
CA GLU A 5 10.41 -16.29 -14.57
C GLU A 5 9.52 -15.71 -13.47
N ARG A 6 9.93 -15.88 -12.21
CA ARG A 6 9.28 -15.18 -11.09
C ARG A 6 9.37 -13.67 -11.32
N PHE A 7 8.25 -12.99 -11.14
CA PHE A 7 8.16 -11.54 -11.31
C PHE A 7 7.30 -10.92 -10.22
N VAL A 8 7.59 -9.67 -9.89
CA VAL A 8 6.77 -8.91 -8.94
C VAL A 8 6.43 -7.54 -9.51
N ILE A 9 5.14 -7.18 -9.44
CA ILE A 9 4.67 -5.85 -9.80
C ILE A 9 4.23 -5.13 -8.53
N THR A 10 4.93 -4.06 -8.15
CA THR A 10 4.58 -3.25 -6.98
C THR A 10 3.77 -2.04 -7.39
N ILE A 11 2.70 -1.74 -6.64
CA ILE A 11 1.82 -0.59 -6.89
C ILE A 11 1.77 0.32 -5.67
N ASN A 12 2.48 1.46 -5.77
CA ASN A 12 2.26 2.59 -4.89
C ASN A 12 1.13 3.48 -5.44
N ARG A 13 0.34 4.10 -4.56
CA ARG A 13 -0.87 4.84 -4.95
C ARG A 13 -1.29 5.93 -3.99
N GLU A 14 -1.73 7.06 -4.51
CA GLU A 14 -2.44 8.08 -3.72
C GLU A 14 -3.83 7.61 -3.29
N LEU A 15 -4.32 8.06 -2.14
CA LEU A 15 -5.71 7.77 -1.74
C LEU A 15 -6.69 8.40 -2.74
N GLY A 16 -7.65 7.62 -3.23
CA GLY A 16 -8.64 8.11 -4.20
C GLY A 16 -8.15 8.09 -5.66
N SER A 17 -6.92 7.64 -5.94
CA SER A 17 -6.44 7.52 -7.33
C SER A 17 -7.06 6.36 -8.11
N GLY A 18 -7.58 5.33 -7.44
CA GLY A 18 -8.03 4.09 -8.08
C GLY A 18 -6.93 3.02 -8.18
N GLY A 19 -5.70 3.29 -7.73
CA GLY A 19 -4.58 2.33 -7.85
C GLY A 19 -4.81 0.94 -7.22
N ARG A 20 -5.63 0.82 -6.17
CA ARG A 20 -6.04 -0.50 -5.62
C ARG A 20 -6.83 -1.31 -6.65
N THR A 21 -7.73 -0.67 -7.38
CA THR A 21 -8.55 -1.32 -8.42
C THR A 21 -7.69 -1.68 -9.63
N VAL A 22 -6.77 -0.79 -10.05
CA VAL A 22 -5.79 -1.08 -11.10
C VAL A 22 -4.98 -2.35 -10.76
N GLY A 23 -4.44 -2.45 -9.55
CA GLY A 23 -3.65 -3.61 -9.14
C GLY A 23 -4.43 -4.92 -9.13
N ARG A 24 -5.67 -4.90 -8.64
CA ARG A 24 -6.55 -6.06 -8.64
C ARG A 24 -6.83 -6.55 -10.07
N ILE A 25 -7.22 -5.64 -10.96
CA ILE A 25 -7.52 -5.96 -12.36
C ILE A 25 -6.26 -6.47 -13.08
N LEU A 26 -5.11 -5.85 -12.83
CA LEU A 26 -3.83 -6.26 -13.42
C LEU A 26 -3.48 -7.70 -13.01
N ALA A 27 -3.58 -8.02 -11.72
CA ALA A 27 -3.30 -9.36 -11.21
C ALA A 27 -4.23 -10.42 -11.83
N GLU A 28 -5.52 -10.09 -11.93
CA GLU A 28 -6.53 -10.93 -12.57
C GLU A 28 -6.19 -11.22 -14.03
N LYS A 29 -5.83 -10.20 -14.82
CA LYS A 29 -5.44 -10.38 -16.23
C LYS A 29 -4.13 -11.16 -16.41
N LEU A 30 -3.23 -11.08 -15.45
CA LEU A 30 -1.96 -11.81 -15.46
C LEU A 30 -2.07 -13.23 -14.88
N GLY A 31 -3.20 -13.59 -14.27
CA GLY A 31 -3.40 -14.89 -13.63
C GLY A 31 -2.51 -15.10 -12.40
N VAL A 32 -2.19 -14.03 -11.66
CA VAL A 32 -1.33 -14.08 -10.47
C VAL A 32 -2.03 -13.51 -9.24
N PRO A 33 -1.59 -13.84 -8.00
CA PRO A 33 -2.18 -13.28 -6.81
C PRO A 33 -1.99 -11.76 -6.68
N TYR A 34 -2.99 -11.15 -6.04
CA TYR A 34 -2.97 -9.75 -5.65
C TYR A 34 -2.87 -9.65 -4.12
N TYR A 35 -1.77 -9.09 -3.62
CA TYR A 35 -1.61 -8.81 -2.21
C TYR A 35 -1.87 -7.34 -1.90
N ASP A 36 -2.96 -7.06 -1.20
CA ASP A 36 -3.17 -5.80 -0.49
C ASP A 36 -2.98 -6.03 0.99
N LYS A 37 -2.24 -5.12 1.66
CA LYS A 37 -1.91 -5.25 3.08
C LYS A 37 -1.17 -6.56 3.44
N ALA A 38 -0.35 -7.07 2.52
CA ALA A 38 0.47 -8.29 2.68
C ALA A 38 1.23 -8.37 4.01
N LEU A 39 1.62 -7.20 4.53
CA LEU A 39 2.43 -7.05 5.73
C LEU A 39 1.64 -7.15 7.04
N ALA A 40 0.32 -6.96 7.04
CA ALA A 40 -0.42 -6.76 8.28
C ALA A 40 -0.33 -7.98 9.21
N LYS A 41 -0.90 -9.10 8.79
CA LYS A 41 -0.92 -10.34 9.58
C LYS A 41 0.49 -10.88 9.86
N PRO A 42 1.43 -10.95 8.89
CA PRO A 42 2.77 -11.45 9.17
C PRO A 42 3.57 -10.59 10.16
N LEU A 43 3.41 -9.26 10.14
CA LEU A 43 4.06 -8.40 11.14
C LEU A 43 3.41 -8.55 12.52
N GLU A 44 2.08 -8.68 12.59
CA GLU A 44 1.39 -8.91 13.85
C GLU A 44 1.87 -10.19 14.53
N GLU A 45 1.95 -11.28 13.77
CA GLU A 45 2.46 -12.57 14.23
C GLU A 45 3.95 -12.50 14.62
N LYS A 46 4.79 -11.84 13.81
CA LYS A 46 6.24 -11.74 14.04
C LYS A 46 6.60 -10.92 15.28
N PHE A 47 5.84 -9.87 15.57
CA PHE A 47 6.13 -8.97 16.69
C PHE A 47 5.24 -9.23 17.91
N ASN A 48 4.23 -10.11 17.81
CA ASN A 48 3.18 -10.27 18.81
C ASN A 48 2.52 -8.93 19.18
N MET A 49 2.23 -8.13 18.15
CA MET A 49 1.69 -6.78 18.28
C MET A 49 0.48 -6.63 17.39
N THR A 50 -0.49 -5.82 17.80
CA THR A 50 -1.58 -5.43 16.91
C THR A 50 -1.07 -4.51 15.81
N SER A 51 -1.77 -4.54 14.68
CA SER A 51 -1.69 -3.57 13.59
C SER A 51 -1.57 -2.12 14.06
N GLU A 52 -2.31 -1.72 15.09
CA GLU A 52 -2.27 -0.36 15.66
C GLU A 52 -0.95 -0.08 16.40
N GLN A 53 -0.49 -1.01 17.22
CA GLN A 53 0.77 -0.84 17.96
C GLN A 53 1.97 -0.78 17.01
N ILE A 54 1.98 -1.59 15.94
CA ILE A 54 3.02 -1.57 14.90
C ILE A 54 3.07 -0.21 14.21
N GLU A 55 1.92 0.40 13.92
CA GLU A 55 1.90 1.73 13.28
C GLU A 55 2.36 2.83 14.24
N ARG A 56 2.01 2.76 15.53
CA ARG A 56 2.55 3.67 16.55
C ARG A 56 4.07 3.62 16.59
N LEU A 57 4.67 2.43 16.53
CA LEU A 57 6.12 2.27 16.45
C LEU A 57 6.73 2.88 15.18
N LYS A 58 6.02 2.85 14.05
CA LYS A 58 6.45 3.49 12.80
C LYS A 58 6.41 5.03 12.84
N GLY A 59 6.12 5.62 14.00
CA GLY A 59 6.01 7.07 14.21
C GLY A 59 4.59 7.61 14.03
N ASN A 60 3.57 6.74 14.03
CA ASN A 60 2.19 7.17 13.87
C ASN A 60 1.48 7.27 15.22
N ASN A 61 1.44 8.47 15.82
CA ASN A 61 0.65 8.71 17.05
C ASN A 61 -0.89 8.59 16.85
N ARG A 62 -1.37 8.16 15.68
CA ARG A 62 -2.78 7.95 15.37
C ARG A 62 -2.98 6.55 14.81
N SER A 63 -4.07 5.89 15.23
CA SER A 63 -4.48 4.57 14.74
C SER A 63 -4.91 4.69 13.28
N TRP A 64 -3.93 4.64 12.39
CA TRP A 64 -4.12 4.60 10.94
C TRP A 64 -5.10 3.50 10.54
N TRP A 65 -5.14 2.38 11.27
CA TRP A 65 -6.06 1.28 11.03
C TRP A 65 -7.51 1.67 11.27
N GLU A 66 -7.84 2.46 12.28
CA GLU A 66 -9.19 2.97 12.50
C GLU A 66 -9.60 3.99 11.42
N ASP A 67 -8.68 4.87 11.02
CA ASP A 67 -8.94 5.82 9.93
C ASP A 67 -9.06 5.10 8.58
N ILE A 68 -8.24 4.09 8.32
CA ILE A 68 -8.36 3.21 7.16
C ILE A 68 -9.60 2.33 7.23
N LYS A 69 -10.03 1.87 8.41
CA LYS A 69 -11.28 1.12 8.57
C LYS A 69 -12.46 2.03 8.24
N ARG A 70 -12.52 3.26 8.76
CA ARG A 70 -13.55 4.25 8.39
C ARG A 70 -13.55 4.60 6.90
N VAL A 71 -12.36 4.69 6.32
CA VAL A 71 -12.13 5.00 4.90
C VAL A 71 -12.50 3.77 4.04
N LEU A 72 -12.00 2.57 4.32
CA LEU A 72 -12.14 1.38 3.46
C LEU A 72 -13.35 0.50 3.76
N ILE A 73 -14.01 0.62 4.92
CA ILE A 73 -15.05 -0.30 5.44
C ILE A 73 -16.39 0.43 5.64
N LEU A 74 -16.74 1.36 4.75
CA LEU A 74 -18.16 1.59 4.47
C LEU A 74 -18.58 0.60 3.37
N GLY A 75 -18.92 -0.61 3.85
CA GLY A 75 -19.26 -1.82 3.11
C GLY A 75 -19.02 -3.08 3.94
N GLU A 76 -19.85 -3.26 4.98
CA GLU A 76 -20.12 -4.42 5.87
C GLU A 76 -19.07 -4.97 6.89
N GLU A 77 -19.53 -4.96 8.15
CA GLU A 77 -19.38 -5.89 9.28
C GLU A 77 -17.98 -6.24 9.83
N ALA A 78 -17.64 -5.60 10.95
CA ALA A 78 -17.59 -6.24 12.27
C ALA A 78 -16.93 -5.27 13.28
N ALA A 79 -17.79 -4.71 14.14
CA ALA A 79 -17.35 -4.20 15.42
C ALA A 79 -16.94 -5.39 16.29
N ASN A 80 -15.75 -5.34 16.88
CA ASN A 80 -15.54 -5.68 18.27
C ASN A 80 -14.24 -5.05 18.77
N SER A 81 -14.41 -4.24 19.80
CA SER A 81 -13.40 -3.63 20.65
C SER A 81 -12.63 -4.69 21.43
N PHE A 82 -11.31 -4.60 21.50
CA PHE A 82 -10.56 -5.04 22.67
C PHE A 82 -9.33 -4.15 22.84
N GLU A 83 -9.29 -3.44 23.97
CA GLU A 83 -8.06 -2.94 24.56
C GLU A 83 -7.23 -4.14 25.03
N TYR A 84 -5.91 -4.12 24.82
CA TYR A 84 -5.01 -4.98 25.58
C TYR A 84 -3.64 -4.32 25.76
N TYR A 85 -3.19 -4.33 27.02
CA TYR A 85 -1.83 -4.03 27.45
C TYR A 85 -1.01 -5.34 27.44
N ASP A 86 0.21 -5.30 26.91
CA ASP A 86 1.20 -6.38 27.06
C ASP A 86 2.38 -5.84 27.87
N GLU A 87 2.62 -6.44 29.05
CA GLU A 87 3.67 -6.07 30.00
C GLU A 87 4.96 -6.91 29.87
N ASP A 88 5.04 -7.92 28.99
CA ASP A 88 6.01 -9.02 29.18
C ASP A 88 7.08 -9.22 28.09
N ASN A 89 7.17 -8.36 27.06
CA ASN A 89 8.25 -8.49 26.06
C ASN A 89 9.02 -7.19 25.83
N LYS A 90 9.93 -6.85 26.76
CA LYS A 90 10.97 -5.82 26.54
C LYS A 90 12.08 -6.33 25.61
N LYS A 91 11.76 -6.65 24.36
CA LYS A 91 12.66 -6.35 23.25
C LYS A 91 12.17 -5.05 22.64
N LEU A 92 13.00 -4.01 22.65
CA LEU A 92 12.69 -2.74 22.00
C LEU A 92 12.48 -3.01 20.50
N VAL A 93 11.22 -3.12 20.07
CA VAL A 93 10.87 -3.18 18.65
C VAL A 93 10.99 -1.77 18.10
N THR A 94 11.99 -1.54 17.26
CA THR A 94 12.23 -0.23 16.62
C THR A 94 11.52 -0.16 15.27
N SER A 95 11.29 1.06 14.78
CA SER A 95 10.76 1.27 13.42
C SER A 95 11.67 0.67 12.34
N GLU A 96 12.99 0.64 12.58
CA GLU A 96 13.98 -0.04 11.74
C GLU A 96 13.79 -1.56 11.73
N ALA A 97 13.55 -2.19 12.88
CA ALA A 97 13.28 -3.62 12.96
C ALA A 97 12.01 -3.99 12.19
N VAL A 98 10.97 -3.15 12.27
CA VAL A 98 9.74 -3.32 11.50
C VAL A 98 10.00 -3.15 10.00
N LEU A 99 10.74 -2.12 9.57
CA LEU A 99 11.08 -1.93 8.16
C LEU A 99 11.90 -3.10 7.60
N LYS A 100 12.85 -3.63 8.38
CA LYS A 100 13.62 -4.81 8.02
C LYS A 100 12.71 -6.03 7.83
N ALA A 101 11.80 -6.27 8.78
CA ALA A 101 10.84 -7.35 8.69
C ALA A 101 9.91 -7.19 7.47
N GLU A 102 9.44 -5.97 7.17
CA GLU A 102 8.65 -5.69 5.97
C GLU A 102 9.40 -6.10 4.70
N LYS A 103 10.70 -5.79 4.65
CA LYS A 103 11.54 -6.14 3.50
C LYS A 103 11.66 -7.65 3.35
N GLU A 104 11.96 -8.36 4.43
CA GLU A 104 12.08 -9.82 4.44
C GLU A 104 10.77 -10.48 3.96
N ILE A 105 9.62 -10.11 4.55
CA ILE A 105 8.31 -10.68 4.22
C ILE A 105 7.96 -10.46 2.74
N LEU A 106 8.18 -9.25 2.22
CA LEU A 106 7.85 -8.96 0.82
C LEU A 106 8.77 -9.68 -0.15
N GLN A 107 10.05 -9.85 0.20
CA GLN A 107 11.01 -10.63 -0.58
C GLN A 107 10.61 -12.11 -0.61
N GLU A 108 10.22 -12.68 0.53
CA GLU A 108 9.72 -14.06 0.62
C GLU A 108 8.51 -14.27 -0.30
N ILE A 109 7.49 -13.41 -0.23
CA ILE A 109 6.31 -13.46 -1.10
C ILE A 109 6.72 -13.43 -2.58
N ALA A 110 7.64 -12.54 -2.96
CA ALA A 110 8.09 -12.41 -4.35
C ALA A 110 8.91 -13.63 -4.82
N ILE A 111 9.62 -14.33 -3.93
CA ILE A 111 10.38 -15.55 -4.24
C ILE A 111 9.43 -16.73 -4.45
N GLU A 112 8.39 -16.84 -3.60
CA GLU A 112 7.45 -17.95 -3.62
C GLU A 112 6.64 -17.99 -4.92
N GLU A 113 6.08 -16.85 -5.33
CA GLU A 113 5.27 -16.76 -6.54
C GLU A 113 5.27 -15.41 -7.25
N SER A 114 4.96 -15.45 -8.55
CA SER A 114 4.77 -14.21 -9.31
C SER A 114 3.53 -13.51 -8.79
N CYS A 115 3.59 -12.20 -8.56
CA CYS A 115 2.49 -11.51 -7.90
C CYS A 115 2.40 -10.00 -8.18
N VAL A 116 1.25 -9.42 -7.86
CA VAL A 116 1.05 -7.97 -7.78
C VAL A 116 0.88 -7.57 -6.32
N ILE A 117 1.73 -6.67 -5.83
CA ILE A 117 1.73 -6.21 -4.44
C ILE A 117 1.37 -4.73 -4.37
N ALA A 118 0.24 -4.41 -3.76
CA ALA A 118 -0.15 -3.05 -3.44
C ALA A 118 0.29 -2.68 -2.01
N GLY A 119 1.44 -2.05 -1.87
CA GLY A 119 1.97 -1.60 -0.57
C GLY A 119 2.55 -0.19 -0.58
N ARG A 120 2.69 0.39 0.63
CA ARG A 120 3.37 1.68 0.82
C ARG A 120 4.88 1.53 0.58
N SER A 121 5.46 0.48 1.14
CA SER A 121 6.90 0.22 1.13
C SER A 121 7.33 -0.79 0.07
N ALA A 122 6.40 -1.43 -0.65
CA ALA A 122 6.74 -2.53 -1.57
C ALA A 122 7.73 -2.13 -2.66
N PHE A 123 7.57 -0.93 -3.24
CA PHE A 123 8.52 -0.42 -4.23
C PHE A 123 9.93 -0.29 -3.63
N PHE A 124 10.04 0.13 -2.37
CA PHE A 124 11.32 0.33 -1.68
C PHE A 124 11.92 -1.01 -1.21
N ALA A 125 11.11 -1.84 -0.56
CA ALA A 125 11.50 -3.13 -0.01
C ALA A 125 12.03 -4.08 -1.09
N LEU A 126 11.38 -4.10 -2.25
CA LEU A 126 11.73 -4.95 -3.38
C LEU A 126 12.70 -4.27 -4.36
N ASN A 127 13.29 -3.13 -3.99
CA ASN A 127 14.31 -2.52 -4.81
C ASN A 127 15.50 -3.49 -4.99
N GLY A 128 15.85 -3.78 -6.24
CA GLY A 128 16.85 -4.78 -6.61
C GLY A 128 16.33 -6.23 -6.75
N TYR A 129 15.05 -6.51 -6.52
CA TYR A 129 14.47 -7.83 -6.85
C TYR A 129 14.52 -8.04 -8.38
N PRO A 130 15.01 -9.20 -8.87
CA PRO A 130 15.12 -9.46 -10.31
C PRO A 130 13.73 -9.51 -10.95
N ASN A 131 13.59 -9.02 -12.19
CA ASN A 131 12.30 -9.08 -12.90
C ASN A 131 11.15 -8.41 -12.10
N ARG A 132 11.42 -7.21 -11.57
CA ARG A 132 10.46 -6.35 -10.87
C ARG A 132 9.93 -5.26 -11.81
N LEU A 133 8.65 -4.90 -11.65
CA LEU A 133 8.09 -3.63 -12.12
C LEU A 133 7.55 -2.82 -10.93
N SER A 134 7.85 -1.53 -10.89
CA SER A 134 7.37 -0.58 -9.89
C SER A 134 6.52 0.50 -10.52
N VAL A 135 5.26 0.61 -10.08
CA VAL A 135 4.27 1.52 -10.63
C VAL A 135 3.76 2.48 -9.55
N LEU A 136 3.74 3.77 -9.86
CA LEU A 136 3.06 4.80 -9.08
C LEU A 136 1.77 5.23 -9.78
N ILE A 137 0.63 5.07 -9.10
CA ILE A 137 -0.67 5.56 -9.55
C ILE A 137 -1.04 6.84 -8.78
N GLN A 138 -1.20 7.95 -9.52
CA GLN A 138 -1.52 9.27 -8.96
C GLN A 138 -2.70 9.92 -9.70
N ALA A 139 -3.29 10.95 -9.11
CA ALA A 139 -4.37 11.72 -9.73
C ALA A 139 -4.49 13.13 -9.11
N SER A 140 -5.11 14.06 -9.84
CA SER A 140 -5.44 15.37 -9.27
C SER A 140 -6.30 15.24 -8.02
N LEU A 141 -6.20 16.24 -7.14
CA LEU A 141 -7.04 16.30 -5.95
C LEU A 141 -8.53 16.25 -6.30
N GLU A 142 -8.95 16.94 -7.37
CA GLU A 142 -10.33 16.96 -7.83
C GLU A 142 -10.83 15.55 -8.19
N PHE A 143 -10.04 14.81 -8.99
CA PHE A 143 -10.37 13.42 -9.34
C PHE A 143 -10.50 12.54 -8.09
N ARG A 144 -9.55 12.68 -7.15
CA ARG A 144 -9.51 11.88 -5.93
C ARG A 144 -10.67 12.20 -5.00
N LEU A 145 -11.04 13.48 -4.85
CA LEU A 145 -12.19 13.92 -4.07
C LEU A 145 -13.48 13.35 -4.65
N LYS A 146 -13.74 13.59 -5.94
CA LYS A 146 -14.93 13.09 -6.62
C LYS A 146 -15.06 11.58 -6.45
N ARG A 147 -13.99 10.83 -6.71
CA ARG A 147 -14.01 9.37 -6.57
C ARG A 147 -14.32 8.92 -5.14
N LEU A 148 -13.74 9.57 -4.13
CA LEU A 148 -13.98 9.21 -2.73
C LEU A 148 -15.42 9.53 -2.30
N MET A 149 -15.94 10.68 -2.72
CA MET A 149 -17.34 11.06 -2.48
C MET A 149 -18.28 10.06 -3.14
N ASP A 150 -18.08 9.77 -4.43
CA ASP A 150 -18.91 8.84 -5.20
C ASP A 150 -18.88 7.42 -4.62
N LYS A 151 -17.70 6.91 -4.26
CA LYS A 151 -17.55 5.53 -3.76
C LYS A 151 -17.98 5.34 -2.31
N ARG A 152 -18.09 6.40 -1.50
CA ARG A 152 -18.26 6.26 -0.05
C ARG A 152 -19.38 7.10 0.54
N GLY A 153 -20.01 7.96 -0.25
CA GLY A 153 -21.07 8.84 0.22
C GLY A 153 -20.61 9.85 1.28
N ILE A 154 -19.31 10.17 1.33
CA ILE A 154 -18.75 11.14 2.29
C ILE A 154 -18.76 12.56 1.70
N SER A 155 -18.77 13.57 2.56
CA SER A 155 -18.67 14.96 2.14
C SER A 155 -17.28 15.28 1.55
N GLU A 156 -17.21 16.34 0.74
CA GLU A 156 -15.93 16.84 0.21
C GLU A 156 -14.94 17.17 1.34
N LYS A 157 -15.43 17.75 2.45
CA LYS A 157 -14.61 18.08 3.63
C LYS A 157 -13.98 16.82 4.24
N GLU A 158 -14.75 15.75 4.40
CA GLU A 158 -14.26 14.47 4.92
C GLU A 158 -13.29 13.80 3.94
N ALA A 159 -13.61 13.81 2.64
CA ALA A 159 -12.73 13.28 1.60
C ALA A 159 -11.38 14.01 1.57
N LYS A 160 -11.39 15.35 1.64
CA LYS A 160 -10.18 16.18 1.66
C LYS A 160 -9.33 15.90 2.89
N LYS A 161 -9.96 15.78 4.07
CA LYS A 161 -9.28 15.41 5.31
C LYS A 161 -8.64 14.02 5.19
N ALA A 162 -9.39 13.03 4.72
CA ALA A 162 -8.90 11.66 4.56
C ALA A 162 -7.73 11.56 3.57
N ILE A 163 -7.80 12.26 2.42
CA ILE A 163 -6.69 12.32 1.45
C ILE A 163 -5.44 12.87 2.12
N LYS A 164 -5.55 14.03 2.76
CA LYS A 164 -4.42 14.69 3.41
C LYS A 164 -3.77 13.76 4.44
N GLU A 165 -4.56 13.26 5.39
CA GLU A 165 -4.05 12.45 6.50
C GLU A 165 -3.42 11.14 6.01
N VAL A 166 -4.05 10.44 5.07
CA VAL A 166 -3.53 9.16 4.56
C VAL A 166 -2.26 9.35 3.73
N ASP A 167 -2.22 10.37 2.87
CA ASP A 167 -1.06 10.60 2.01
C ASP A 167 0.13 11.17 2.79
N GLU A 168 -0.08 12.06 3.76
CA GLU A 168 0.96 12.56 4.67
C GLU A 168 1.54 11.41 5.50
N LEU A 169 0.69 10.54 6.04
CA LEU A 169 1.13 9.40 6.84
C LEU A 169 1.94 8.39 6.00
N ARG A 170 1.50 8.13 4.77
CA ARG A 170 2.22 7.25 3.82
C ARG A 170 3.60 7.79 3.48
N GLU A 171 3.70 9.11 3.30
CA GLU A 171 4.95 9.76 2.96
C GLU A 171 5.89 9.87 4.15
N GLY A 172 5.37 10.25 5.32
CA GLY A 172 6.14 10.38 6.55
C GLY A 172 6.85 9.07 6.92
N TYR A 173 6.17 7.93 6.77
CA TYR A 173 6.78 6.62 7.03
C TYR A 173 8.05 6.39 6.20
N LEU A 174 7.99 6.66 4.89
CA LEU A 174 9.12 6.44 3.99
C LEU A 174 10.23 7.49 4.16
N LYS A 175 9.87 8.75 4.40
CA LYS A 175 10.87 9.78 4.69
C LYS A 175 11.66 9.47 5.95
N ASN A 176 10.97 9.04 7.00
CA ASN A 176 11.57 8.81 8.31
C ASN A 176 12.40 7.51 8.37
N ASN A 177 11.97 6.46 7.66
CA ASN A 177 12.58 5.13 7.81
C ASN A 177 13.38 4.67 6.59
N ALA A 178 13.10 5.22 5.40
CA ALA A 178 13.74 4.83 4.14
C ALA A 178 14.49 6.00 3.46
N HIS A 179 14.48 7.19 4.06
CA HIS A 179 15.10 8.42 3.55
C HIS A 179 14.77 8.72 2.08
N THR A 180 13.57 8.32 1.64
CA THR A 180 13.11 8.49 0.26
C THR A 180 11.68 9.00 0.25
N SER A 181 11.27 9.64 -0.84
CA SER A 181 9.90 10.08 -1.04
C SER A 181 9.12 9.03 -1.84
N ARG A 182 7.90 8.76 -1.41
CA ARG A 182 6.95 7.95 -2.19
C ARG A 182 6.55 8.63 -3.50
N TYR A 183 6.79 9.94 -3.63
CA TYR A 183 6.51 10.72 -4.83
C TYR A 183 7.75 10.95 -5.70
N ASP A 184 8.92 10.48 -5.27
CA ASP A 184 10.10 10.53 -6.11
C ASP A 184 9.91 9.55 -7.27
N THR A 185 9.72 10.11 -8.47
CA THR A 185 9.44 9.34 -9.69
C THR A 185 10.59 8.41 -10.06
N ARG A 186 11.82 8.66 -9.56
CA ARG A 186 13.00 7.81 -9.78
C ARG A 186 12.90 6.44 -9.10
N ASN A 187 11.95 6.26 -8.19
CA ASN A 187 11.70 4.97 -7.53
C ASN A 187 10.81 4.02 -8.36
N TYR A 188 10.31 4.48 -9.51
CA TYR A 188 9.30 3.78 -10.30
C TYR A 188 9.72 3.65 -11.76
N ASP A 189 9.33 2.54 -12.37
CA ASP A 189 9.48 2.30 -13.80
C ASP A 189 8.34 2.97 -14.58
N LEU A 190 7.14 3.04 -13.97
CA LEU A 190 5.97 3.72 -14.53
C LEU A 190 5.30 4.64 -13.51
N VAL A 191 4.92 5.83 -13.96
CA VAL A 191 4.08 6.76 -13.22
C VAL A 191 2.85 7.09 -14.05
N ILE A 192 1.66 6.73 -13.57
CA ILE A 192 0.41 6.87 -14.30
C ILE A 192 -0.51 7.86 -13.60
N LYS A 193 -0.93 8.89 -14.34
CA LYS A 193 -1.92 9.88 -13.90
C LYS A 193 -3.31 9.46 -14.36
N MET A 194 -4.25 9.33 -13.43
CA MET A 194 -5.59 8.77 -13.69
C MET A 194 -6.62 9.80 -14.17
N ASP A 195 -6.28 11.09 -14.21
CA ASP A 195 -7.17 12.15 -14.69
C ASP A 195 -7.71 11.84 -16.10
N GLY A 196 -9.03 11.68 -16.20
CA GLY A 196 -9.71 11.34 -17.45
C GLY A 196 -9.46 9.92 -17.95
N LYS A 197 -8.96 9.01 -17.10
CA LYS A 197 -8.68 7.61 -17.43
C LYS A 197 -9.48 6.66 -16.54
N THR A 198 -9.82 5.51 -17.09
CA THR A 198 -10.37 4.38 -16.34
C THR A 198 -9.26 3.50 -15.80
N GLU A 199 -9.56 2.64 -14.83
CA GLU A 199 -8.61 1.65 -14.33
C GLU A 199 -8.17 0.65 -15.41
N GLU A 200 -9.06 0.29 -16.33
CA GLU A 200 -8.72 -0.54 -17.50
C GLU A 200 -7.69 0.14 -18.42
N ASP A 201 -7.77 1.46 -18.61
CA ASP A 201 -6.78 2.19 -19.41
C ASP A 201 -5.38 2.11 -18.78
N ALA A 202 -5.30 2.27 -17.46
CA ALA A 202 -4.03 2.14 -16.74
C ALA A 202 -3.49 0.71 -16.82
N VAL A 203 -4.35 -0.31 -16.68
CA VAL A 203 -3.95 -1.72 -16.82
C VAL A 203 -3.41 -2.00 -18.22
N LYS A 204 -4.05 -1.51 -19.28
CA LYS A 204 -3.55 -1.65 -20.66
C LYS A 204 -2.15 -1.07 -20.84
N VAL A 205 -1.89 0.10 -20.26
CA VAL A 205 -0.55 0.72 -20.30
C VAL A 205 0.47 -0.15 -19.58
N ILE A 206 0.14 -0.67 -18.39
CA ILE A 206 1.06 -1.53 -17.64
C ILE A 206 1.34 -2.83 -18.41
N LEU A 207 0.32 -3.47 -18.98
CA LEU A 207 0.47 -4.68 -19.77
C LEU A 207 1.37 -4.45 -20.99
N ALA A 208 1.13 -3.36 -21.74
CA ALA A 208 1.94 -3.01 -22.91
C ALA A 208 3.41 -2.70 -22.57
N TYR A 209 3.70 -2.28 -21.33
CA TYR A 209 5.08 -2.04 -20.88
C TYR A 209 5.82 -3.33 -20.51
N ILE A 210 5.10 -4.37 -20.09
CA ILE A 210 5.69 -5.65 -19.66
C ILE A 210 5.64 -6.76 -20.71
N ASP A 211 4.87 -6.56 -21.78
CA ASP A 211 4.97 -7.33 -23.02
C ASP A 211 6.37 -7.24 -23.63
#